data_AF-A0A353RW02-F1
#
_entry.id   AF-A0A353RW02-F1
#
_cell.length_a   1.000
_cell.length_b   1.000
_cell.length_c   1.000
_cell.angle_alpha   90.00
_cell.angle_beta   90.00
_cell.angle_gamma   90.00
#
_symmetry.space_group_name_H-M   'P 1'
#
loop_
_entity.id
_entity.type
_entity.pdbx_description
1 polymer ?
#
loop_
_entity_poly.entity_id
_entity_poly.type
_entity_poly.pdbx_seq_one_letter_code
_entity_poly.pdbx_strand_id
1 'polypeptide(L)'
;MRKTFIAILCLFIFSGCSKAKYINELLTLKRIGDEQVAMADIVAEQDSKFNMLLKKVTEGKISEYKTKDSLLDAFGKPIFVKKVSRNDSIQEKWLYRYSTQFFGSSKVVFYLDDAGNVEDWEYIEPK
;
A
#
# COMPACT_ATOMS: atom_id res chain seq x y z
N MET A 1 14.64 56.79 -40.01
CA MET A 1 13.52 56.03 -39.39
C MET A 1 13.57 54.51 -39.61
N ARG A 2 14.49 53.94 -40.42
CA ARG A 2 14.63 52.48 -40.66
C ARG A 2 15.43 51.73 -39.57
N LYS A 3 16.31 52.44 -38.84
CA LYS A 3 17.22 51.84 -37.84
C LYS A 3 16.56 51.61 -36.47
N THR A 4 15.52 52.37 -36.14
CA THR A 4 14.75 52.23 -34.89
C THR A 4 13.79 51.03 -34.90
N PHE A 5 13.26 50.66 -36.08
CA PHE A 5 12.36 49.50 -36.22
C PHE A 5 13.06 48.15 -35.99
N ILE A 6 14.35 48.05 -36.36
CA ILE A 6 15.15 46.83 -36.18
C ILE A 6 15.49 46.60 -34.69
N ALA A 7 15.69 47.67 -33.92
CA ALA A 7 16.00 47.58 -32.50
C ALA A 7 14.81 47.05 -31.66
N ILE A 8 13.58 47.41 -32.03
CA ILE A 8 12.35 46.96 -31.35
C ILE A 8 12.04 45.49 -31.68
N LEU A 9 12.33 45.04 -32.91
CA LEU A 9 12.14 43.64 -33.32
C LEU A 9 13.11 42.69 -32.61
N CYS A 10 14.36 43.11 -32.34
CA CYS A 10 15.33 42.31 -31.58
C CYS A 10 14.96 42.12 -30.09
N LEU A 11 14.22 43.06 -29.47
CA LEU A 11 13.82 42.97 -28.06
C LEU A 11 12.72 41.92 -27.80
N PHE A 12 11.91 41.60 -28.81
CA PHE A 12 10.87 40.56 -28.68
C PHE A 12 11.40 39.13 -28.77
N ILE A 13 12.56 38.91 -29.39
CA ILE A 13 13.11 37.56 -29.63
C ILE A 13 13.82 37.01 -28.37
N PHE A 14 14.27 37.87 -27.46
CA PHE A 14 15.01 37.46 -26.26
C PHE A 14 14.16 37.24 -24.99
N SER A 15 12.84 37.49 -25.05
CA SER A 15 11.97 37.37 -23.87
C SER A 15 11.31 35.98 -23.71
N GLY A 16 11.61 35.02 -24.59
CA GLY A 16 10.84 33.77 -24.73
C GLY A 16 11.35 32.50 -24.03
N CYS A 17 12.56 32.45 -23.47
CA CYS A 17 13.20 31.16 -23.10
C CYS A 17 13.20 30.80 -21.59
N SER A 18 12.55 31.54 -20.71
CA SER A 18 12.63 31.27 -19.25
C SER A 18 11.54 30.33 -18.70
N LYS A 19 10.41 30.13 -19.39
CA LYS A 19 9.28 29.34 -18.86
C LYS A 19 9.37 27.82 -19.05
N ALA A 20 10.14 27.33 -20.03
CA ALA A 20 10.21 25.89 -20.31
C ALA A 20 11.15 25.10 -19.37
N LYS A 21 12.12 25.77 -18.73
CA LYS A 21 13.16 25.11 -17.93
C LYS A 21 12.62 24.48 -16.64
N TYR A 22 11.61 25.09 -16.02
CA TYR A 22 11.02 24.64 -14.76
C TYR A 22 9.79 23.72 -14.93
N ILE A 23 9.27 23.55 -16.16
CA ILE A 23 8.10 22.69 -16.41
C ILE A 23 8.41 21.24 -16.09
N ASN A 24 9.60 20.75 -16.43
CA ASN A 24 10.00 19.37 -16.13
C ASN A 24 10.14 19.12 -14.62
N GLU A 25 10.63 20.11 -13.87
CA GLU A 25 10.73 20.03 -12.41
C GLU A 25 9.34 20.05 -11.76
N LEU A 26 8.42 20.90 -12.24
CA LEU A 26 7.03 20.93 -11.78
C LEU A 26 6.28 19.63 -12.11
N LEU A 27 6.49 19.04 -13.29
CA LEU A 27 5.92 17.75 -13.66
C LEU A 27 6.48 16.61 -12.82
N THR A 28 7.77 16.67 -12.47
CA THR A 28 8.40 15.70 -11.58
C THR A 28 7.84 15.81 -10.16
N LEU A 29 7.69 17.03 -9.64
CA LEU A 29 7.10 17.26 -8.32
C LEU A 29 5.62 16.84 -8.27
N LYS A 30 4.86 17.11 -9.35
CA LYS A 30 3.48 16.62 -9.50
C LYS A 30 3.44 15.10 -9.52
N ARG A 31 4.28 14.44 -10.32
CA ARG A 31 4.37 12.98 -10.37
C ARG A 31 4.69 12.37 -8.99
N ILE A 32 5.62 12.97 -8.26
CA ILE A 32 5.95 12.56 -6.89
C ILE A 32 4.77 12.76 -5.94
N GLY A 33 4.01 13.85 -6.10
CA GLY A 33 2.77 14.08 -5.35
C GLY A 33 1.69 13.05 -5.67
N ASP A 34 1.44 12.80 -6.96
CA ASP A 34 0.46 11.82 -7.44
C ASP A 34 0.84 10.40 -6.98
N GLU A 35 2.13 10.05 -7.00
CA GLU A 35 2.66 8.78 -6.47
C GLU A 35 2.46 8.66 -4.96
N GLN A 36 2.68 9.74 -4.20
CA GLN A 36 2.44 9.74 -2.75
C GLN A 36 0.96 9.58 -2.41
N VAL A 37 0.06 10.23 -3.14
CA VAL A 37 -1.39 10.07 -2.97
C VAL A 37 -1.80 8.64 -3.27
N ALA A 38 -1.36 8.08 -4.40
CA ALA A 38 -1.67 6.69 -4.76
C ALA A 38 -1.15 5.68 -3.72
N MET A 39 0.05 5.91 -3.16
CA MET A 39 0.59 5.06 -2.08
C MET A 39 -0.21 5.20 -0.79
N ALA A 40 -0.63 6.42 -0.45
CA ALA A 40 -1.47 6.67 0.72
C ALA A 40 -2.82 5.96 0.60
N ASP A 41 -3.44 5.99 -0.58
CA ASP A 41 -4.72 5.32 -0.83
C ASP A 41 -4.61 3.78 -0.69
N ILE A 42 -3.53 3.19 -1.23
CA ILE A 42 -3.27 1.75 -1.11
C ILE A 42 -3.05 1.35 0.36
N VAL A 43 -2.27 2.15 1.11
CA VAL A 43 -2.05 1.91 2.54
C VAL A 43 -3.36 2.03 3.31
N ALA A 44 -4.16 3.05 3.04
CA ALA A 44 -5.45 3.25 3.70
C ALA A 44 -6.42 2.09 3.42
N GLU A 45 -6.45 1.57 2.20
CA GLU A 45 -7.26 0.40 1.86
C GLU A 45 -6.80 -0.85 2.62
N GLN A 46 -5.50 -1.11 2.67
CA GLN A 46 -4.94 -2.25 3.41
C GLN A 46 -5.21 -2.15 4.91
N ASP A 47 -4.99 -0.97 5.50
CA ASP A 47 -5.24 -0.73 6.92
C ASP A 47 -6.74 -0.84 7.24
N SER A 48 -7.63 -0.42 6.34
CA SER A 48 -9.08 -0.60 6.45
C SER A 48 -9.46 -2.08 6.48
N LYS A 49 -8.91 -2.90 5.56
CA LYS A 49 -9.13 -4.36 5.56
C LYS A 49 -8.60 -5.02 6.83
N PHE A 50 -7.45 -4.57 7.33
CA PHE A 50 -6.93 -5.06 8.60
C PHE A 50 -7.81 -4.67 9.80
N ASN A 51 -8.39 -3.46 9.81
CA ASN A 51 -9.37 -3.06 10.81
C ASN A 51 -10.61 -3.96 10.78
N MET A 52 -11.09 -4.33 9.59
CA MET A 52 -12.19 -5.29 9.44
C MET A 52 -11.83 -6.66 10.03
N LEU A 53 -10.60 -7.13 9.79
CA LEU A 53 -10.10 -8.37 10.36
C LEU A 53 -10.06 -8.32 11.90
N LEU A 54 -9.50 -7.26 12.48
CA LEU A 54 -9.46 -7.07 13.92
C LEU A 54 -10.86 -7.07 14.54
N LYS A 55 -11.82 -6.42 13.88
CA LYS A 55 -13.22 -6.43 14.32
C LYS A 55 -13.80 -7.86 14.37
N LYS A 56 -13.48 -8.71 13.39
CA LYS A 56 -13.94 -10.11 13.39
C LYS A 56 -13.27 -10.95 14.47
N VAL A 57 -12.00 -10.68 14.77
CA VAL A 57 -11.29 -11.30 15.88
C VAL A 57 -11.93 -10.91 17.21
N THR A 58 -12.18 -9.62 17.45
CA THR A 58 -12.76 -9.13 18.72
C THR A 58 -14.23 -9.52 18.90
N GLU A 59 -14.99 -9.66 17.82
CA GLU A 59 -16.36 -10.21 17.84
C GLU A 59 -16.41 -11.74 18.00
N GLY A 60 -15.26 -12.44 17.99
CA GLY A 60 -15.21 -13.91 18.06
C GLY A 60 -15.74 -14.61 16.80
N LYS A 61 -15.83 -13.90 15.68
CA LYS A 61 -16.39 -14.40 14.40
C LYS A 61 -15.33 -14.86 13.40
N ILE A 62 -14.07 -14.91 13.82
CA ILE A 62 -12.99 -15.27 12.90
C ILE A 62 -13.06 -16.73 12.42
N SER A 63 -13.68 -17.62 13.20
CA SER A 63 -13.94 -19.01 12.82
C SER A 63 -14.91 -19.19 11.64
N GLU A 64 -15.58 -18.12 11.19
CA GLU A 64 -16.39 -18.12 9.97
C GLU A 64 -15.52 -18.24 8.70
N TYR A 65 -14.25 -17.82 8.77
CA TYR A 65 -13.31 -17.79 7.65
C TYR A 65 -12.39 -19.02 7.68
N LYS A 66 -12.86 -20.11 7.09
CA LYS A 66 -12.20 -21.43 7.18
C LYS A 66 -11.25 -21.75 6.04
N THR A 67 -11.23 -20.93 5.00
CA THR A 67 -10.41 -21.18 3.81
C THR A 67 -9.60 -19.97 3.42
N LYS A 68 -8.51 -20.24 2.71
CA LYS A 68 -7.67 -19.27 2.02
C LYS A 68 -8.50 -18.25 1.24
N ASP A 69 -9.41 -18.74 0.42
CA ASP A 69 -10.25 -17.88 -0.42
C ASP A 69 -11.18 -17.01 0.42
N SER A 70 -11.78 -17.54 1.49
CA SER A 70 -12.62 -16.76 2.39
C SER A 70 -11.86 -15.62 3.08
N LEU A 71 -10.58 -15.84 3.42
CA LEU A 71 -9.71 -14.81 4.00
C LEU A 71 -9.33 -13.77 2.97
N LEU A 72 -8.97 -14.19 1.76
CA LEU A 72 -8.59 -13.29 0.67
C LEU A 72 -9.75 -12.40 0.23
N ASP A 73 -10.95 -12.96 0.13
CA ASP A 73 -12.15 -12.22 -0.28
C ASP A 73 -12.57 -11.21 0.79
N ALA A 74 -12.47 -11.57 2.06
CA ALA A 74 -12.90 -10.71 3.16
C ALA A 74 -11.87 -9.66 3.57
N PHE A 75 -10.59 -10.02 3.60
CA PHE A 75 -9.52 -9.22 4.21
C PHE A 75 -8.38 -8.89 3.24
N GLY A 76 -8.44 -9.39 2.00
CA GLY A 76 -7.38 -9.21 1.02
C GLY A 76 -6.15 -10.06 1.31
N LYS A 77 -5.08 -9.74 0.59
CA LYS A 77 -3.82 -10.49 0.69
C LYS A 77 -3.11 -10.19 2.02
N PRO A 78 -2.50 -11.20 2.65
CA PRO A 78 -1.65 -10.98 3.81
C PRO A 78 -0.42 -10.15 3.42
N ILE A 79 0.15 -9.45 4.40
CA ILE A 79 1.41 -8.71 4.21
C ILE A 79 2.59 -9.67 4.05
N PHE A 80 2.50 -10.85 4.64
CA PHE A 80 3.57 -11.83 4.58
C PHE A 80 3.04 -13.26 4.58
N VAL A 81 3.63 -14.11 3.72
CA VAL A 81 3.34 -15.54 3.61
C VAL A 81 4.65 -16.32 3.71
N LYS A 82 4.67 -17.37 4.52
CA LYS A 82 5.83 -18.25 4.65
C LYS A 82 5.42 -19.69 4.94
N LYS A 83 6.07 -20.65 4.29
CA LYS A 83 5.94 -22.07 4.66
C LYS A 83 6.67 -22.34 5.97
N VAL A 84 6.00 -23.00 6.90
CA VAL A 84 6.52 -23.37 8.21
C VAL A 84 6.25 -24.85 8.46
N SER A 85 7.15 -25.52 9.19
CA SER A 85 6.85 -26.85 9.75
C SER A 85 6.25 -26.66 11.14
N ARG A 86 5.04 -27.17 11.36
CA ARG A 86 4.30 -27.08 12.62
C ARG A 86 3.46 -28.35 12.76
N ASN A 87 3.41 -28.94 13.94
CA ASN A 87 2.63 -30.16 14.21
C ASN A 87 2.91 -31.32 13.22
N ASP A 88 4.18 -31.52 12.88
CA ASP A 88 4.64 -32.56 11.93
C ASP A 88 4.09 -32.42 10.49
N SER A 89 3.46 -31.29 10.15
CA SER A 89 3.00 -30.94 8.80
C SER A 89 3.63 -29.64 8.28
N ILE A 90 3.63 -29.48 6.95
CA ILE A 90 3.98 -28.21 6.31
C ILE A 90 2.72 -27.37 6.24
N GLN A 91 2.81 -26.13 6.72
CA GLN A 91 1.72 -25.17 6.72
C GLN A 91 2.14 -23.85 6.06
N GLU A 92 1.19 -23.13 5.49
CA GLU A 92 1.38 -21.73 5.11
C GLU A 92 1.01 -20.82 6.28
N LYS A 93 2.00 -20.09 6.80
CA LYS A 93 1.81 -19.01 7.77
C LYS A 93 1.50 -17.71 7.05
N TRP A 94 0.34 -17.14 7.32
CA TRP A 94 -0.12 -15.86 6.77
C TRP A 94 -0.17 -14.80 7.86
N LEU A 95 0.46 -13.65 7.65
CA LEU A 95 0.52 -12.55 8.60
C LEU A 95 -0.21 -11.32 8.05
N TYR A 96 -1.18 -10.86 8.83
CA TYR A 96 -1.89 -9.61 8.66
C TYR A 96 -1.49 -8.63 9.76
N ARG A 97 -1.23 -7.38 9.38
CA ARG A 97 -0.92 -6.25 10.26
C ARG A 97 -1.18 -4.94 9.53
N TYR A 98 -1.04 -3.80 10.20
CA TYR A 98 -1.01 -2.49 9.53
C TYR A 98 0.23 -2.36 8.63
N SER A 99 0.07 -1.74 7.47
CA SER A 99 1.10 -1.68 6.43
C SER A 99 2.29 -0.81 6.80
N THR A 100 2.06 0.24 7.60
CA THR A 100 3.08 1.22 7.99
C THR A 100 3.61 1.03 9.41
N GLN A 101 2.94 0.23 10.25
CA GLN A 101 3.31 0.05 11.66
C GLN A 101 4.07 -1.26 11.87
N PHE A 102 5.40 -1.19 11.80
CA PHE A 102 6.27 -2.36 11.89
C PHE A 102 6.40 -2.94 13.31
N PHE A 103 6.39 -2.07 14.32
CA PHE A 103 6.59 -2.42 15.74
C PHE A 103 5.39 -1.94 16.57
N GLY A 104 5.13 -2.62 17.69
CA GLY A 104 4.07 -2.24 18.64
C GLY A 104 2.63 -2.34 18.12
N SER A 105 2.41 -2.84 16.91
CA SER A 105 1.07 -3.01 16.34
C SER A 105 0.53 -4.44 16.54
N SER A 106 -0.80 -4.52 16.63
CA SER A 106 -1.56 -5.76 16.57
C SER A 106 -1.21 -6.58 15.33
N LYS A 107 -1.21 -7.91 15.47
CA LYS A 107 -1.02 -8.83 14.34
C LYS A 107 -2.01 -9.97 14.43
N VAL A 108 -2.44 -10.45 13.27
CA VAL A 108 -3.26 -11.66 13.16
C VAL A 108 -2.51 -12.63 12.27
N VAL A 109 -2.31 -13.84 12.75
CA VAL A 109 -1.60 -14.91 12.05
C VAL A 109 -2.57 -16.04 11.78
N PHE A 110 -2.61 -16.53 10.53
CA PHE A 110 -3.30 -17.75 10.16
C PHE A 110 -2.30 -18.83 9.77
N TYR A 111 -2.65 -20.07 10.09
CA TYR A 111 -1.92 -21.26 9.68
C TYR A 111 -2.83 -22.09 8.78
N LEU A 112 -2.42 -22.24 7.54
CA LEU A 112 -3.19 -22.95 6.53
C LEU A 112 -2.52 -24.28 6.19
N ASP A 113 -3.32 -25.33 6.00
CA ASP A 113 -2.85 -26.60 5.46
C ASP A 113 -2.52 -26.48 3.96
N ASP A 114 -1.96 -27.55 3.39
CA ASP A 114 -1.66 -27.62 1.95
C ASP A 114 -2.91 -27.57 1.05
N ALA A 115 -4.09 -27.85 1.59
CA ALA A 115 -5.37 -27.72 0.90
C ALA A 115 -5.95 -26.29 0.97
N GLY A 116 -5.33 -25.38 1.72
CA GLY A 116 -5.77 -24.01 1.92
C GLY A 116 -6.88 -23.85 2.96
N ASN A 117 -7.09 -24.82 3.85
CA ASN A 117 -7.97 -24.67 5.00
C ASN A 117 -7.22 -24.04 6.16
N VAL A 118 -7.91 -23.20 6.95
CA VAL A 118 -7.39 -22.62 8.18
C VAL A 118 -7.42 -23.69 9.26
N GLU A 119 -6.25 -24.16 9.67
CA GLU A 119 -6.12 -25.10 10.80
C GLU A 119 -6.10 -24.37 12.14
N ASP A 120 -5.48 -23.19 12.19
CA ASP A 120 -5.31 -22.42 13.42
C ASP A 120 -5.07 -20.93 13.15
N TRP A 121 -5.26 -20.09 14.17
CA TRP A 121 -4.99 -18.67 14.11
C TRP A 121 -4.59 -18.09 15.47
N GLU A 122 -3.80 -17.02 15.44
CA GLU A 122 -3.29 -16.35 16.63
C GLU A 122 -3.47 -14.83 16.51
N TYR A 123 -3.99 -14.21 17.57
CA TYR A 123 -3.97 -12.75 17.73
C TYR A 123 -2.80 -12.35 18.64
N ILE A 124 -1.95 -11.47 18.13
CA ILE A 124 -0.81 -10.93 18.86
C ILE A 124 -1.12 -9.48 19.20
N GLU A 125 -1.31 -9.23 20.50
CA GLU A 125 -1.55 -7.89 21.01
C GLU A 125 -0.38 -6.93 20.76
N PRO A 126 -0.68 -5.63 20.62
CA PRO A 126 0.34 -4.59 20.55
C PRO A 126 1.14 -4.57 21.87
N LYS A 127 2.46 -4.38 21.78
CA LYS A 127 3.37 -4.23 22.92
C LYS A 127 3.88 -2.81 23.02
#